data_AF-A0AAN0JUE8-F1
#
_entry.id   AF-A0AAN0JUE8-F1
#
_cell.length_a   1.000
_cell.length_b   1.000
_cell.length_c   1.000
_cell.angle_alpha   90.00
_cell.angle_beta   90.00
_cell.angle_gamma   90.00
#
_symmetry.space_group_name_H-M   'P 1'
#
loop_
_entity.id
_entity.type
_entity.pdbx_description
1 polymer ?
#
loop_
_entity_poly.entity_id
_entity_poly.type
_entity_poly.pdbx_seq_one_letter_code
_entity_poly.pdbx_strand_id
1 'polypeptide(L)'
;MAEGGKTPYDVFRKMIRPQLTAALGKESTFTNVTDILLADDLITEQQLESIKTKTNLSDQKRGSEVAHCLRDKIRNHDDPAKCLLQICDIFEDEDVGSEVLKKHGATMRSKIEETPEASRSDPIKAQPTVPVSSGTTASSRFRSVSNRLENAISSCLTGVVGKLYAQGLISLELKDEMINSHDIPSKKASKLVSELQRSLNNDKHPEIFLNDVCTVLREVGEKPITDIANELVPTATVIGVSSLLQLLGHLINYSYN
;
A
#
# COMPACT_ATOMS: atom_id res chain seq x y z
N MET A 1 30.25 16.73 -4.28
CA MET A 1 29.91 15.31 -4.07
C MET A 1 28.92 15.28 -2.93
N ALA A 2 27.63 15.15 -3.22
CA ALA A 2 26.59 15.19 -2.19
C ALA A 2 26.37 13.78 -1.65
N GLU A 3 26.69 13.56 -0.38
CA GLU A 3 26.25 12.36 0.34
C GLU A 3 24.72 12.41 0.43
N GLY A 4 24.05 11.54 -0.32
CA GLY A 4 22.60 11.42 -0.31
C GLY A 4 22.10 11.15 1.11
N GLY A 5 21.14 11.95 1.58
CA GLY A 5 20.51 11.77 2.88
C GLY A 5 20.03 10.33 3.06
N LYS A 6 20.33 9.73 4.22
CA LYS A 6 19.95 8.34 4.52
C LYS A 6 18.43 8.29 4.69
N THR A 7 17.73 7.62 3.78
CA THR A 7 16.28 7.44 3.93
C THR A 7 15.96 6.49 5.09
N PRO A 8 14.79 6.57 5.75
CA PRO A 8 14.36 5.59 6.75
C PRO A 8 14.44 4.14 6.23
N TYR A 9 14.08 3.93 4.96
CA TYR A 9 14.26 2.66 4.29
C TYR A 9 15.72 2.18 4.26
N ASP A 10 16.67 3.07 3.93
CA ASP A 10 18.09 2.74 3.92
C ASP A 10 18.65 2.47 5.32
N VAL A 11 18.15 3.19 6.33
CA VAL A 11 18.49 2.97 7.74
C VAL A 11 18.05 1.56 8.14
N PHE A 12 16.79 1.19 7.92
CA PHE A 12 16.28 -0.13 8.26
C PHE A 12 16.98 -1.24 7.46
N ARG A 13 17.14 -1.07 6.14
CA ARG A 13 17.81 -2.05 5.26
C ARG A 13 19.23 -2.38 5.71
N LYS A 14 19.99 -1.38 6.16
CA LYS A 14 21.37 -1.58 6.68
C LYS A 14 21.41 -2.32 8.02
N MET A 15 20.29 -2.33 8.74
CA MET A 15 20.12 -2.97 10.04
C MET A 15 19.60 -4.40 9.96
N ILE A 16 19.14 -4.87 8.79
CA ILE A 16 18.82 -6.29 8.53
C ILE A 16 20.12 -7.11 8.51
N ARG A 17 20.66 -7.37 9.69
CA ARG A 17 21.85 -8.18 9.94
C ARG A 17 21.47 -9.49 10.62
N PRO A 18 22.34 -10.53 10.57
CA PRO A 18 22.08 -11.82 11.19
C PRO A 18 21.66 -11.75 12.66
N GLN A 19 22.19 -10.78 13.42
CA GLN A 19 21.85 -10.60 14.83
C GLN A 19 20.39 -10.13 15.01
N LEU A 20 19.93 -9.19 14.18
CA LEU A 20 18.54 -8.73 14.19
C LEU A 20 17.59 -9.85 13.76
N THR A 21 17.90 -10.54 12.66
CA THR A 21 17.01 -11.58 12.13
C THR A 21 16.99 -12.82 13.00
N ALA A 22 18.08 -13.18 13.66
CA ALA A 22 18.06 -14.23 14.68
C ALA A 22 17.23 -13.84 15.91
N ALA A 23 17.31 -12.58 16.35
CA ALA A 23 16.53 -12.09 17.50
C ALA A 23 15.03 -12.05 17.20
N LEU A 24 14.62 -11.47 16.06
CA LEU A 24 13.22 -11.45 15.60
C LEU A 24 12.65 -12.84 15.42
N GLY A 25 13.51 -13.78 15.03
CA GLY A 25 13.13 -15.13 14.73
C GLY A 25 13.18 -16.09 15.90
N LYS A 26 13.63 -15.70 17.10
CA LYS A 26 13.65 -16.58 18.27
C LYS A 26 12.22 -16.80 18.77
N GLU A 27 11.81 -18.02 19.05
CA GLU A 27 10.39 -18.39 19.28
C GLU A 27 9.66 -17.49 20.31
N SER A 28 10.28 -17.23 21.47
CA SER A 28 9.72 -16.36 22.51
C SER A 28 9.55 -14.91 22.05
N THR A 29 10.51 -14.40 21.27
CA THR A 29 10.52 -13.03 20.77
C THR A 29 9.64 -12.88 19.54
N PHE A 30 9.60 -13.90 18.68
CA PHE A 30 8.81 -13.93 17.46
C PHE A 30 7.32 -13.77 17.77
N THR A 31 6.80 -14.52 18.73
CA THR A 31 5.37 -14.46 19.11
C THR A 31 5.03 -13.05 19.62
N ASN A 32 5.72 -12.57 20.66
CA ASN A 32 5.46 -11.26 21.24
C ASN A 32 5.57 -10.12 20.21
N VAL A 33 6.65 -10.11 19.42
CA VAL A 33 6.85 -9.06 18.41
C VAL A 33 5.82 -9.15 17.30
N THR A 34 5.52 -10.33 16.77
CA THR A 34 4.57 -10.44 15.65
C THR A 34 3.14 -10.18 16.06
N ASP A 35 2.75 -10.46 17.31
CA ASP A 35 1.42 -10.10 17.83
C ASP A 35 1.27 -8.58 17.96
N ILE A 36 2.30 -7.88 18.48
CA ILE A 36 2.29 -6.41 18.56
C ILE A 36 2.35 -5.78 17.16
N LEU A 37 3.20 -6.29 16.26
CA LEU A 37 3.28 -5.82 14.88
C LEU A 37 1.96 -6.01 14.11
N LEU A 38 1.22 -7.07 14.42
CA LEU A 38 -0.09 -7.32 13.83
C LEU A 38 -1.14 -6.36 14.39
N ALA A 39 -1.14 -6.12 15.71
CA ALA A 39 -2.03 -5.17 16.37
C ALA A 39 -1.83 -3.73 15.86
N ASP A 40 -0.59 -3.36 15.52
CA ASP A 40 -0.22 -2.04 15.00
C ASP A 40 -0.30 -1.95 13.46
N ASP A 41 -0.89 -2.95 12.78
CA ASP A 41 -1.02 -3.03 11.32
C ASP A 41 0.32 -2.92 10.55
N LEU A 42 1.45 -3.23 11.20
CA LEU A 42 2.78 -3.19 10.59
C LEU A 42 3.07 -4.45 9.76
N ILE A 43 2.42 -5.57 10.09
CA ILE A 43 2.34 -6.79 9.29
C ILE A 43 0.89 -7.25 9.21
N THR A 44 0.54 -8.05 8.20
CA THR A 44 -0.82 -8.59 8.06
C THR A 44 -0.93 -10.03 8.59
N GLU A 45 -2.15 -10.46 8.93
CA GLU A 45 -2.43 -11.86 9.28
C GLU A 45 -1.94 -12.82 8.19
N GLN A 46 -2.18 -12.47 6.92
CA GLN A 46 -1.73 -13.27 5.79
C GLN A 46 -0.20 -13.40 5.73
N GLN A 47 0.54 -12.31 6.00
CA GLN A 47 2.01 -12.34 6.07
C GLN A 47 2.47 -13.22 7.23
N LEU A 48 1.86 -13.07 8.41
CA LEU A 48 2.21 -13.84 9.59
C LEU A 48 1.92 -15.34 9.41
N GLU A 49 0.75 -15.70 8.90
CA GLU A 49 0.38 -17.09 8.60
C GLU A 49 1.27 -17.70 7.51
N SER A 50 1.66 -16.92 6.50
CA SER A 50 2.64 -17.36 5.49
C SER A 50 4.02 -17.66 6.08
N ILE A 51 4.38 -17.04 7.21
CA ILE A 51 5.63 -17.32 7.94
C ILE A 51 5.44 -18.54 8.84
N LYS A 52 4.32 -18.64 9.56
CA LYS A 52 4.01 -19.75 10.48
C LYS A 52 3.83 -21.09 9.76
N THR A 53 3.25 -21.09 8.57
CA THR A 53 3.01 -22.29 7.74
C THR A 53 4.28 -22.87 7.13
N LYS A 54 5.37 -22.09 7.05
CA LYS A 54 6.69 -22.59 6.62
C LYS A 54 7.32 -23.42 7.73
N THR A 55 7.19 -24.74 7.64
CA THR A 55 7.83 -25.67 8.57
C THR A 55 9.36 -25.67 8.38
N ASN A 56 10.11 -25.92 9.47
CA ASN A 56 11.58 -26.02 9.49
C ASN A 56 12.38 -24.72 9.19
N LEU A 57 11.81 -23.54 9.44
CA LEU A 57 12.60 -22.31 9.43
C LEU A 57 13.51 -22.26 10.67
N SER A 58 14.81 -22.03 10.46
CA SER A 58 15.68 -21.59 11.54
C SER A 58 15.23 -20.21 12.03
N ASP A 59 15.54 -19.87 13.28
CA ASP A 59 15.26 -18.54 13.83
C ASP A 59 15.70 -17.44 12.87
N GLN A 60 16.93 -17.54 12.37
CA GLN A 60 17.46 -16.58 11.40
C GLN A 60 16.60 -16.42 10.14
N LYS A 61 16.09 -17.51 9.56
CA LYS A 61 15.23 -17.46 8.36
C LYS A 61 13.86 -16.89 8.72
N ARG A 62 13.27 -17.34 9.83
CA ARG A 62 11.98 -16.85 10.33
C ARG A 62 12.00 -15.34 10.56
N GLY A 63 13.00 -14.81 11.28
CA GLY A 63 13.11 -13.37 11.48
C GLY A 63 13.54 -12.59 10.24
N SER A 64 14.16 -13.23 9.24
CA SER A 64 14.42 -12.57 7.95
C SER A 64 13.11 -12.32 7.17
N GLU A 65 12.16 -13.24 7.22
CA GLU A 65 10.84 -13.05 6.60
C GLU A 65 10.07 -11.90 7.27
N VAL A 66 10.10 -11.82 8.60
CA VAL A 66 9.51 -10.69 9.34
C VAL A 66 10.19 -9.37 8.96
N ALA A 67 11.53 -9.33 8.96
CA ALA A 67 12.27 -8.15 8.57
C ALA A 67 11.98 -7.71 7.13
N HIS A 68 11.71 -8.64 6.21
CA HIS A 68 11.28 -8.31 4.85
C HIS A 68 9.89 -7.69 4.82
N CYS A 69 8.93 -8.22 5.58
CA CYS A 69 7.60 -7.62 5.68
C CYS A 69 7.68 -6.17 6.20
N LEU A 70 8.46 -5.93 7.26
CA LEU A 70 8.68 -4.60 7.82
C LEU A 70 9.39 -3.65 6.87
N ARG A 71 10.42 -4.14 6.17
CA ARG A 71 11.13 -3.34 5.16
C ARG A 71 10.17 -2.90 4.05
N ASP A 72 9.34 -3.82 3.59
CA ASP A 72 8.38 -3.54 2.52
C ASP A 72 7.26 -2.61 3.03
N LYS A 73 6.85 -2.73 4.30
CA LYS A 73 5.95 -1.78 4.97
C LYS A 73 6.55 -0.37 4.99
N ILE A 74 7.78 -0.20 5.49
CA ILE A 74 8.46 1.12 5.55
C ILE A 74 8.59 1.74 4.16
N ARG A 75 8.98 0.95 3.16
CA ARG A 75 9.13 1.44 1.77
C ARG A 75 7.83 1.99 1.19
N ASN A 76 6.71 1.41 1.60
CA ASN A 76 5.40 1.68 1.04
C ASN A 76 4.52 2.55 1.95
N HIS A 77 5.05 3.00 3.09
CA HIS A 77 4.34 3.83 4.04
C HIS A 77 4.31 5.29 3.58
N ASP A 78 3.20 5.99 3.82
CA ASP A 78 3.06 7.41 3.48
C ASP A 78 4.04 8.30 4.25
N ASP A 79 4.43 7.85 5.44
CA ASP A 79 5.49 8.44 6.25
C ASP A 79 6.49 7.35 6.69
N PRO A 80 7.52 7.07 5.88
CA PRO A 80 8.50 6.03 6.18
C PRO A 80 9.26 6.27 7.50
N ALA A 81 9.41 7.53 7.92
CA ALA A 81 10.08 7.87 9.17
C ALA A 81 9.20 7.50 10.36
N LYS A 82 7.92 7.89 10.34
CA LYS A 82 6.95 7.50 11.36
C LYS A 82 6.79 5.98 11.46
N CYS A 83 6.69 5.28 10.33
CA CYS A 83 6.59 3.81 10.34
C CYS A 83 7.83 3.16 10.94
N LEU A 84 9.02 3.65 10.60
CA LEU A 84 10.25 3.14 11.20
C LEU A 84 10.33 3.45 12.70
N LEU A 85 9.86 4.61 13.15
CA LEU A 85 9.80 4.95 14.57
C LEU A 85 8.85 4.03 15.35
N GLN A 86 7.68 3.71 14.80
CA GLN A 86 6.76 2.72 15.41
C GLN A 86 7.42 1.35 15.56
N ILE A 87 8.17 0.91 14.53
CA ILE A 87 8.95 -0.34 14.62
C ILE A 87 10.03 -0.25 15.71
N CYS A 88 10.65 0.92 15.90
CA CYS A 88 11.61 1.13 16.98
C CYS A 88 10.94 1.07 18.35
N ASP A 89 9.76 1.70 18.52
CA ASP A 89 8.99 1.66 19.77
C ASP A 89 8.69 0.20 20.17
N ILE A 90 8.24 -0.63 19.22
CA ILE A 90 7.97 -2.06 19.47
C ILE A 90 9.24 -2.82 19.81
N PHE A 91 10.37 -2.54 19.14
CA PHE A 91 11.63 -3.22 19.45
C PHE A 91 12.20 -2.83 20.81
N GLU A 92 11.90 -1.62 21.28
CA GLU A 92 12.33 -1.06 22.56
C GLU A 92 11.41 -1.46 23.72
N ASP A 93 10.22 -1.98 23.41
CA ASP A 93 9.20 -2.40 24.36
C ASP A 93 9.74 -3.43 25.39
N GLU A 94 9.33 -3.28 26.64
CA GLU A 94 9.77 -4.14 27.74
C GLU A 94 9.23 -5.57 27.60
N ASP A 95 8.03 -5.73 27.04
CA ASP A 95 7.33 -7.01 26.87
C ASP A 95 7.94 -7.88 25.76
N VAL A 96 8.75 -7.29 24.88
CA VAL A 96 9.49 -8.02 23.83
C VAL A 96 10.69 -8.80 24.40
N GLY A 97 11.23 -8.37 25.55
CA GLY A 97 12.24 -9.13 26.32
C GLY A 97 13.56 -9.43 25.59
N SER A 98 13.92 -8.65 24.57
CA SER A 98 15.13 -8.88 23.75
C SER A 98 16.05 -7.66 23.72
N GLU A 99 17.14 -7.70 24.50
CA GLU A 99 18.17 -6.65 24.51
C GLU A 99 18.79 -6.38 23.14
N VAL A 100 18.83 -7.40 22.28
CA VAL A 100 19.32 -7.26 20.89
C VAL A 100 18.36 -6.38 20.10
N LEU A 101 17.05 -6.60 20.20
CA LEU A 101 16.04 -5.78 19.51
C LEU A 101 16.05 -4.35 20.04
N LYS A 102 16.06 -4.17 21.37
CA LYS A 102 16.14 -2.84 22.01
C LYS A 102 17.34 -2.03 21.49
N LYS A 103 18.52 -2.66 21.45
CA LYS A 103 19.73 -2.01 20.92
C LYS A 103 19.60 -1.64 19.43
N HIS A 104 18.97 -2.48 18.62
CA HIS A 104 18.75 -2.19 17.21
C HIS A 104 17.71 -1.08 17.00
N GLY A 105 16.63 -1.06 17.77
CA GLY A 105 15.62 0.02 17.80
C GLY A 105 16.27 1.38 18.09
N ALA A 106 17.01 1.47 19.21
CA ALA A 106 17.67 2.72 19.60
C ALA A 106 18.69 3.20 18.56
N THR A 107 19.41 2.27 17.94
CA THR A 107 20.37 2.59 16.86
C THR A 107 19.67 3.11 15.60
N MET A 108 18.49 2.57 15.27
CA MET A 108 17.69 3.05 14.13
C MET A 108 17.11 4.43 14.41
N ARG A 109 16.54 4.65 15.60
CA ARG A 109 16.00 5.94 16.05
C ARG A 109 17.05 7.05 15.95
N SER A 110 18.22 6.84 16.54
CA SER A 110 19.34 7.79 16.48
C SER A 110 19.77 8.12 15.03
N LYS A 111 19.76 7.14 14.12
CA LYS A 111 20.14 7.37 12.71
C LYS A 111 19.12 8.19 11.92
N ILE A 112 17.85 8.19 12.34
CA ILE A 112 16.80 9.00 11.74
C ILE A 112 16.90 10.43 12.27
N GLU A 113 17.10 10.58 13.58
CA GLU A 113 17.26 11.89 14.26
C GLU A 113 18.54 12.64 13.85
N GLU A 114 19.62 11.94 13.51
CA GLU A 114 20.87 12.52 12.98
C GLU A 114 20.76 13.06 11.54
N THR A 115 19.63 12.86 10.85
CA THR A 115 19.41 13.43 9.51
C THR A 115 18.92 14.87 9.68
N PRO A 116 19.70 15.90 9.28
CA PRO A 116 19.27 17.28 9.45
C PRO A 116 18.03 17.52 8.59
N GLU A 117 16.90 17.81 9.24
CA GLU A 117 15.77 18.48 8.64
C GLU A 117 16.26 19.83 8.08
N ALA A 118 16.51 19.89 6.78
CA ALA A 118 16.43 21.16 6.08
C ALA A 118 14.96 21.64 6.21
N SER A 119 14.76 22.65 7.06
CA SER A 119 13.50 23.29 7.47
C SER A 119 12.79 22.73 8.71
N ARG A 120 13.45 22.87 9.86
CA ARG A 120 12.72 23.10 11.12
C ARG A 120 12.66 24.61 11.40
N SER A 121 11.47 25.16 11.14
CA SER A 121 10.77 26.24 11.83
C SER A 121 11.54 27.45 12.38
N ASP A 122 11.10 28.66 12.01
CA ASP A 122 11.05 29.79 12.96
C ASP A 122 9.58 30.04 13.42
N PRO A 123 9.38 30.53 14.65
CA PRO A 123 8.09 30.49 15.35
C PRO A 123 7.27 31.78 15.14
N ILE A 124 5.94 31.69 15.25
CA ILE A 124 5.04 32.58 16.03
C ILE A 124 3.57 32.51 15.54
N LYS A 125 2.68 32.36 16.54
CA LYS A 125 1.25 32.72 16.63
C LYS A 125 0.16 31.82 16.00
N ALA A 126 -0.51 31.12 16.93
CA ALA A 126 -1.95 31.01 17.14
C ALA A 126 -2.92 31.00 15.94
N GLN A 127 -3.71 29.91 15.92
CA GLN A 127 -5.09 29.75 15.38
C GLN A 127 -5.21 29.35 13.90
N PRO A 128 -6.28 28.63 13.48
CA PRO A 128 -7.04 27.53 14.09
C PRO A 128 -6.91 26.22 13.27
N THR A 129 -7.23 25.10 13.92
CA THR A 129 -7.52 23.80 13.32
C THR A 129 -8.44 23.93 12.10
N VAL A 130 -7.96 23.50 10.93
CA VAL A 130 -8.79 23.15 9.77
C VAL A 130 -8.48 21.71 9.34
N PRO A 131 -9.49 20.98 8.84
CA PRO A 131 -9.55 19.53 8.93
C PRO A 131 -8.66 18.87 7.90
N VAL A 132 -8.14 17.70 8.28
CA VAL A 132 -7.65 16.65 7.38
C VAL A 132 -8.65 16.45 6.24
N SER A 133 -8.21 16.74 5.01
CA SER A 133 -8.83 16.18 3.81
C SER A 133 -7.80 15.26 3.17
N SER A 134 -7.73 14.02 3.68
CA SER A 134 -7.00 12.93 3.05
C SER A 134 -7.66 12.61 1.71
N GLY A 135 -7.24 13.32 0.65
CA GLY A 135 -7.58 12.94 -0.72
C GLY A 135 -6.76 11.72 -1.10
N THR A 136 -7.31 10.52 -0.94
CA THR A 136 -6.68 9.27 -1.37
C THR A 136 -6.47 9.29 -2.88
N THR A 137 -5.22 9.32 -3.34
CA THR A 137 -4.85 9.36 -4.76
C THR A 137 -5.39 8.13 -5.51
N ALA A 138 -5.70 8.24 -6.81
CA ALA A 138 -6.07 7.09 -7.64
C ALA A 138 -5.12 5.88 -7.47
N SER A 139 -3.81 6.15 -7.40
CA SER A 139 -2.79 5.12 -7.21
C SER A 139 -2.95 4.38 -5.87
N SER A 140 -3.17 5.10 -4.76
CA SER A 140 -3.35 4.47 -3.45
C SER A 140 -4.66 3.71 -3.34
N ARG A 141 -5.74 4.18 -3.99
CA ARG A 141 -7.01 3.45 -4.09
C ARG A 141 -6.88 2.17 -4.92
N PHE A 142 -6.21 2.24 -6.07
CA PHE A 142 -5.96 1.04 -6.88
C PHE A 142 -5.10 0.02 -6.12
N ARG A 143 -4.10 0.50 -5.37
CA ARG A 143 -3.22 -0.34 -4.55
C ARG A 143 -3.98 -1.06 -3.43
N SER A 144 -4.91 -0.39 -2.76
CA SER A 144 -5.64 -0.97 -1.62
C SER A 144 -6.52 -2.16 -2.03
N VAL A 145 -7.01 -2.18 -3.27
CA VAL A 145 -7.84 -3.29 -3.77
C VAL A 145 -7.08 -4.31 -4.63
N SER A 146 -5.79 -4.07 -4.92
CA SER A 146 -5.02 -4.85 -5.91
C SER A 146 -5.02 -6.35 -5.61
N ASN A 147 -4.79 -6.79 -4.37
CA ASN A 147 -4.81 -8.22 -4.01
C ASN A 147 -6.20 -8.87 -4.22
N ARG A 148 -7.28 -8.14 -3.88
CA ARG A 148 -8.66 -8.62 -4.11
C ARG A 148 -8.95 -8.69 -5.60
N LEU A 149 -8.47 -7.71 -6.37
CA LEU A 149 -8.63 -7.64 -7.80
C LEU A 149 -7.87 -8.78 -8.50
N GLU A 150 -6.63 -9.08 -8.09
CA GLU A 150 -5.85 -10.22 -8.59
C GLU A 150 -6.60 -11.55 -8.41
N ASN A 151 -7.13 -11.78 -7.22
CA ASN A 151 -7.90 -12.99 -6.91
C ASN A 151 -9.20 -13.06 -7.74
N ALA A 152 -9.90 -11.94 -7.89
CA ALA A 152 -11.14 -11.86 -8.69
C ALA A 152 -10.89 -12.07 -10.19
N ILE A 153 -9.79 -11.53 -10.72
CA ILE A 153 -9.43 -11.66 -12.14
C ILE A 153 -8.93 -13.08 -12.46
N SER A 154 -8.30 -13.77 -11.51
CA SER A 154 -7.69 -15.09 -11.74
C SER A 154 -8.64 -16.11 -12.35
N SER A 155 -9.94 -16.04 -12.06
CA SER A 155 -10.97 -16.94 -12.60
C SER A 155 -11.51 -16.54 -13.99
N CYS A 156 -11.28 -15.30 -14.44
CA CYS A 156 -11.85 -14.75 -15.68
C CYS A 156 -10.83 -13.92 -16.50
N LEU A 157 -9.55 -14.23 -16.34
CA LEU A 157 -8.40 -13.49 -16.88
C LEU A 157 -8.54 -13.16 -18.38
N THR A 158 -8.93 -14.14 -19.19
CA THR A 158 -9.08 -13.97 -20.64
C THR A 158 -10.09 -12.87 -21.00
N GLY A 159 -11.22 -12.83 -20.30
CA GLY A 159 -12.26 -11.82 -20.53
C GLY A 159 -11.82 -10.42 -20.12
N VAL A 160 -11.17 -10.32 -18.96
CA VAL A 160 -10.64 -9.05 -18.43
C VAL A 160 -9.56 -8.49 -19.36
N VAL A 161 -8.56 -9.30 -19.71
CA VAL A 161 -7.44 -8.90 -20.58
C VAL A 161 -7.94 -8.50 -21.96
N GLY A 162 -8.89 -9.25 -22.53
CA GLY A 162 -9.48 -8.92 -23.83
C GLY A 162 -10.13 -7.54 -23.85
N LYS A 163 -10.90 -7.20 -22.81
CA LYS A 163 -11.57 -5.89 -22.70
C LYS A 163 -10.61 -4.75 -22.41
N LEU A 164 -9.62 -4.96 -21.53
CA LEU A 164 -8.58 -3.95 -21.26
C LEU A 164 -7.79 -3.61 -22.53
N TYR A 165 -7.46 -4.61 -23.34
CA TYR A 165 -6.78 -4.40 -24.62
C TYR A 165 -7.68 -3.65 -25.62
N ALA A 166 -8.96 -4.00 -25.70
CA ALA A 166 -9.90 -3.34 -26.61
C ALA A 166 -10.05 -1.83 -26.31
N GLN A 167 -9.92 -1.42 -25.04
CA GLN A 167 -9.91 -0.02 -24.62
C GLN A 167 -8.53 0.65 -24.66
N GLY A 168 -7.49 -0.06 -25.11
CA GLY A 168 -6.13 0.49 -25.21
C GLY A 168 -5.44 0.71 -23.86
N LEU A 169 -5.95 0.13 -22.78
CA LEU A 169 -5.38 0.28 -21.42
C LEU A 169 -4.16 -0.62 -21.18
N ILE A 170 -3.95 -1.63 -22.03
CA ILE A 170 -2.80 -2.53 -22.01
C ILE A 170 -2.28 -2.76 -23.42
N SER A 171 -0.99 -3.12 -23.54
CA SER A 171 -0.36 -3.44 -24.82
C SER A 171 -0.81 -4.79 -25.38
N LEU A 172 -0.67 -4.96 -26.70
CA LEU A 172 -0.88 -6.26 -27.35
C LEU A 172 0.08 -7.33 -26.80
N GLU A 173 1.33 -6.95 -26.53
CA GLU A 173 2.33 -7.84 -25.93
C GLU A 173 1.87 -8.37 -24.57
N LEU A 174 1.37 -7.51 -23.69
CA LEU A 174 0.87 -7.94 -22.39
C LEU A 174 -0.34 -8.85 -22.53
N LYS A 175 -1.26 -8.53 -23.46
CA LYS A 175 -2.40 -9.41 -23.77
C LYS A 175 -1.93 -10.80 -24.20
N ASP A 176 -1.03 -10.87 -25.17
CA ASP A 176 -0.56 -12.14 -25.72
C ASP A 176 0.19 -12.96 -24.66
N GLU A 177 0.93 -12.30 -23.79
CA GLU A 177 1.57 -12.96 -22.65
C GLU A 177 0.53 -13.55 -21.68
N MET A 178 -0.49 -12.79 -21.29
CA MET A 178 -1.51 -13.28 -20.35
C MET A 178 -2.29 -14.48 -20.91
N ILE A 179 -2.57 -14.49 -22.22
CA ILE A 179 -3.29 -15.58 -22.88
C ILE A 179 -2.38 -16.79 -23.10
N ASN A 180 -1.17 -16.59 -23.63
CA ASN A 180 -0.36 -17.68 -24.17
C ASN A 180 0.77 -18.16 -23.26
N SER A 181 1.10 -17.45 -22.17
CA SER A 181 2.18 -17.91 -21.27
C SER A 181 1.78 -19.16 -20.48
N HIS A 182 2.78 -19.94 -20.05
CA HIS A 182 2.60 -21.18 -19.27
C HIS A 182 2.48 -20.93 -17.76
N ASP A 183 2.39 -19.67 -17.34
CA ASP A 183 2.23 -19.34 -15.92
C ASP A 183 0.82 -19.67 -15.42
N ILE A 184 0.74 -19.91 -14.10
CA ILE A 184 -0.54 -20.12 -13.42
C ILE A 184 -1.40 -18.84 -13.43
N PRO A 185 -2.75 -18.95 -13.45
CA PRO A 185 -3.65 -17.80 -13.55
C PRO A 185 -3.42 -16.71 -12.51
N SER A 186 -3.09 -17.08 -11.26
CA SER A 186 -2.81 -16.12 -10.19
C SER A 186 -1.57 -15.28 -10.46
N LYS A 187 -0.51 -15.89 -10.99
CA LYS A 187 0.73 -15.19 -11.35
C LYS A 187 0.53 -14.25 -12.54
N LYS A 188 -0.30 -14.66 -13.50
CA LYS A 188 -0.73 -13.82 -14.63
C LYS A 188 -1.57 -12.63 -14.15
N ALA A 189 -2.58 -12.87 -13.30
CA ALA A 189 -3.41 -11.82 -12.73
C ALA A 189 -2.58 -10.80 -11.94
N SER A 190 -1.61 -11.27 -11.13
CA SER A 190 -0.69 -10.42 -10.39
C SER A 190 0.17 -9.55 -11.30
N LYS A 191 0.67 -10.12 -12.41
CA LYS A 191 1.40 -9.36 -13.43
C LYS A 191 0.51 -8.30 -14.08
N LEU A 192 -0.71 -8.65 -14.49
CA LEU A 192 -1.66 -7.71 -15.08
C LEU A 192 -1.96 -6.52 -14.13
N VAL A 193 -2.28 -6.79 -12.87
CA VAL A 193 -2.57 -5.74 -11.88
C VAL A 193 -1.34 -4.87 -11.61
N SER A 194 -0.14 -5.46 -11.58
CA SER A 194 1.12 -4.72 -11.46
C SER A 194 1.38 -3.78 -12.64
N GLU A 195 1.10 -4.22 -13.87
CA GLU A 195 1.22 -3.37 -15.07
C GLU A 195 0.19 -2.24 -15.08
N LEU A 196 -1.05 -2.49 -14.65
CA LEU A 196 -2.07 -1.46 -14.50
C LEU A 196 -1.66 -0.42 -13.44
N GLN A 197 -1.15 -0.87 -12.29
CA GLN A 197 -0.63 0.02 -11.25
C GLN A 197 0.56 0.85 -11.74
N ARG A 198 1.47 0.25 -12.53
CA ARG A 198 2.61 0.96 -13.12
C ARG A 198 2.15 1.99 -14.14
N SER A 199 1.21 1.63 -15.01
CA SER A 199 0.63 2.54 -16.00
C SER A 199 -0.05 3.71 -15.31
N LEU A 200 -0.88 3.44 -14.31
CA LEU A 200 -1.52 4.44 -13.46
C LEU A 200 -0.52 5.39 -12.78
N ASN A 201 0.61 4.88 -12.29
CA ASN A 201 1.65 5.70 -11.64
C ASN A 201 2.41 6.62 -12.62
N ASN A 202 2.48 6.22 -13.89
CA ASN A 202 3.18 6.95 -14.93
C ASN A 202 2.24 7.81 -15.79
N ASP A 203 0.93 7.66 -15.64
CA ASP A 203 -0.08 8.36 -16.42
C ASP A 203 -0.17 9.83 -16.04
N LYS A 204 -0.38 10.70 -17.03
CA LYS A 204 -0.52 12.16 -16.82
C LYS A 204 -1.85 12.54 -16.16
N HIS A 205 -2.84 11.67 -16.25
CA HIS A 205 -4.20 11.83 -15.77
C HIS A 205 -4.66 10.54 -15.04
N PRO A 206 -4.07 10.22 -13.87
CA PRO A 206 -4.28 8.94 -13.18
C PRO A 206 -5.73 8.68 -12.77
N GLU A 207 -6.50 9.73 -12.47
CA GLU A 207 -7.93 9.61 -12.18
C GLU A 207 -8.75 9.18 -13.41
N ILE A 208 -8.39 9.66 -14.60
CA ILE A 208 -9.04 9.29 -15.85
C ILE A 208 -8.70 7.83 -16.17
N PHE A 209 -7.41 7.49 -16.12
CA PHE A 209 -6.95 6.10 -16.32
C PHE A 209 -7.63 5.12 -15.37
N LEU A 210 -7.72 5.45 -14.07
CA LEU A 210 -8.40 4.60 -13.08
C LEU A 210 -9.88 4.44 -13.40
N ASN A 211 -10.57 5.52 -13.80
CA ASN A 211 -11.99 5.44 -14.17
C ASN A 211 -12.22 4.60 -15.43
N ASP A 212 -11.32 4.66 -16.41
CA ASP A 212 -11.38 3.83 -17.61
C ASP A 212 -11.19 2.34 -17.27
N VAL A 213 -10.20 2.03 -16.41
CA VAL A 213 -10.01 0.68 -15.85
C VAL A 213 -11.27 0.22 -15.12
N CYS A 214 -11.86 1.05 -14.25
CA CYS A 214 -13.08 0.69 -13.52
C CYS A 214 -14.27 0.45 -14.46
N THR A 215 -14.38 1.22 -15.55
CA THR A 215 -15.42 1.02 -16.57
C THR A 215 -15.28 -0.35 -17.22
N VAL A 216 -14.07 -0.70 -17.66
CA VAL A 216 -13.79 -2.02 -18.22
C VAL A 216 -14.09 -3.14 -17.23
N LEU A 217 -13.67 -3.00 -15.97
CA LEU A 217 -13.90 -4.00 -14.94
C LEU A 217 -15.40 -4.23 -14.69
N ARG A 218 -16.23 -3.18 -14.70
CA ARG A 218 -17.70 -3.32 -14.63
C ARG A 218 -18.28 -4.05 -15.84
N GLU A 219 -17.75 -3.81 -17.03
CA GLU A 219 -18.20 -4.49 -18.26
C GLU A 219 -17.84 -5.98 -18.31
N VAL A 220 -16.98 -6.47 -17.41
CA VAL A 220 -16.73 -7.92 -17.25
C VAL A 220 -17.99 -8.59 -16.71
N GLY A 221 -18.78 -7.91 -15.88
CA GLY A 221 -20.05 -8.40 -15.33
C GLY A 221 -19.93 -9.39 -14.16
N GLU A 222 -18.71 -9.78 -13.80
CA GLU A 222 -18.45 -10.63 -12.64
C GLU A 222 -18.65 -9.84 -11.35
N LYS A 223 -19.46 -10.37 -10.43
CA LYS A 223 -19.83 -9.67 -9.19
C LYS A 223 -18.61 -9.23 -8.37
N PRO A 224 -17.61 -10.09 -8.09
CA PRO A 224 -16.44 -9.68 -7.32
C PRO A 224 -15.64 -8.54 -7.96
N ILE A 225 -15.56 -8.53 -9.29
CA ILE A 225 -14.84 -7.51 -10.06
C ILE A 225 -15.62 -6.19 -10.07
N THR A 226 -16.92 -6.27 -10.27
CA THR A 226 -17.80 -5.09 -10.29
C THR A 226 -17.83 -4.41 -8.92
N ASP A 227 -17.91 -5.19 -7.83
CA ASP A 227 -17.92 -4.67 -6.46
C ASP A 227 -16.60 -3.91 -6.16
N ILE A 228 -15.46 -4.46 -6.58
CA ILE A 228 -14.15 -3.80 -6.47
C ILE A 228 -14.08 -2.54 -7.32
N ALA A 229 -14.57 -2.58 -8.56
CA ALA A 229 -14.57 -1.43 -9.46
C ALA A 229 -15.43 -0.27 -8.92
N ASN A 230 -16.51 -0.57 -8.20
CA ASN A 230 -17.37 0.45 -7.57
C ASN A 230 -16.71 1.08 -6.34
N GLU A 231 -15.94 0.30 -5.56
CA GLU A 231 -15.14 0.80 -4.44
C GLU A 231 -14.03 1.76 -4.90
N LEU A 232 -13.54 1.58 -6.13
CA LEU A 232 -12.49 2.40 -6.73
C LEU A 232 -12.97 3.75 -7.27
N VAL A 233 -14.26 3.92 -7.59
CA VAL A 233 -14.78 5.20 -8.09
C VAL A 233 -14.81 6.19 -6.93
N PRO A 234 -14.22 7.40 -7.06
CA PRO A 234 -14.29 8.38 -5.99
C PRO A 234 -15.76 8.76 -5.75
N THR A 235 -16.20 8.72 -4.50
CA THR A 235 -17.55 9.13 -4.06
C THR A 235 -17.91 10.58 -4.41
N ALA A 236 -16.98 11.36 -4.98
CA ALA A 236 -17.17 12.72 -5.43
C ALA A 236 -18.02 12.89 -6.71
N THR A 237 -18.31 11.84 -7.49
CA THR A 237 -19.19 11.97 -8.67
C THR A 237 -20.69 12.08 -8.32
N VAL A 238 -21.05 12.09 -7.03
CA VAL A 238 -22.41 12.43 -6.57
C VAL A 238 -22.60 13.95 -6.35
N ILE A 239 -21.51 14.75 -6.28
CA ILE A 239 -21.60 16.21 -6.14
C ILE A 239 -21.50 16.86 -7.52
N GLY A 240 -22.50 16.60 -8.35
CA GLY A 240 -22.67 17.25 -9.65
C GLY A 240 -24.12 17.31 -10.11
N VAL A 241 -24.95 16.35 -9.67
CA VAL A 241 -26.40 16.35 -9.95
C VAL A 241 -27.21 17.00 -8.85
N SER A 242 -26.77 16.95 -7.58
CA SER A 242 -27.51 17.56 -6.47
C SER A 242 -27.43 19.09 -6.45
N SER A 243 -26.27 19.67 -6.82
CA SER A 243 -26.11 21.14 -6.86
C SER A 243 -26.79 21.77 -8.08
N LEU A 244 -26.87 21.06 -9.22
CA LEU A 244 -27.61 21.52 -10.40
C LEU A 244 -29.13 21.46 -10.20
N LEU A 245 -29.66 20.47 -9.48
CA LEU A 245 -31.08 20.41 -9.12
C LEU A 245 -31.48 21.52 -8.12
N GLN A 246 -30.59 21.90 -7.18
CA GLN A 246 -30.86 23.02 -6.27
C GLN A 246 -30.80 24.41 -6.95
N LEU A 247 -29.95 24.57 -7.97
CA LEU A 247 -29.90 25.79 -8.79
C LEU A 247 -31.09 25.90 -9.75
N LEU A 248 -31.54 24.79 -10.35
CA LEU A 248 -32.75 24.78 -11.18
C LEU A 248 -34.02 25.00 -10.34
N GLY A 249 -34.08 24.47 -9.11
CA GLY A 249 -35.19 24.73 -8.19
C GLY A 249 -35.35 26.20 -7.79
N HIS A 250 -34.25 26.95 -7.68
CA HIS A 250 -34.30 28.39 -7.42
C HIS A 250 -34.70 29.22 -8.65
N LEU A 251 -34.30 28.80 -9.87
CA LEU A 251 -34.64 29.52 -11.10
C LEU A 251 -36.12 29.37 -11.48
N ILE A 252 -36.75 28.23 -11.19
CA ILE A 252 -38.19 28.04 -11.46
C ILE A 252 -39.08 28.89 -10.53
N ASN A 253 -38.65 29.11 -9.28
CA ASN A 253 -39.43 29.88 -8.31
C ASN A 253 -39.40 31.41 -8.54
N TYR A 254 -38.42 31.91 -9.30
CA TYR A 254 -38.31 33.33 -9.63
C TYR A 254 -39.09 33.75 -10.89
N SER A 255 -39.73 32.80 -11.59
CA SER A 255 -40.55 33.07 -12.78
C SER A 255 -42.06 33.00 -12.51
N TYR A 256 -42.46 32.84 -11.23
CA TYR A 256 -43.85 32.72 -10.77
C TYR A 256 -44.20 33.73 -9.65
N ASN A 257 -43.55 34.89 -9.63
CA ASN A 257 -44.04 36.10 -8.95
C ASN A 257 -44.01 37.29 -9.90
#